data_AF-A0A1Q2C446-F1
#
_entry.id   AF-A0A1Q2C446-F1
#
_cell.length_a   1.000
_cell.length_b   1.000
_cell.length_c   1.000
_cell.angle_alpha   90.00
_cell.angle_beta   90.00
_cell.angle_gamma   90.00
#
_symmetry.space_group_name_H-M   'P 1'
#
loop_
_entity.id
_entity.type
_entity.pdbx_description
1 polymer ?
#
loop_
_entity_poly.entity_id
_entity_poly.type
_entity_poly.pdbx_seq_one_letter_code
_entity_poly.pdbx_strand_id
1 'polypeptide(L)'
;MEKKQDVKAKKPEYWDTVYYIDYIGRIRKRTWINDEYALDMWELGNIFFTKKEAEFAREKRKVEVELERYAKEHNGPILEDNYCILYDEDNVELDYDVWTGGKAQGTVVFTSKQLVFDAIEAIGKDRILKYLFDVDCEEETND
;
A
#
# COMPACT_ATOMS: atom_id res chain seq x y z
N MET A 1 -8.28 -6.09 30.67
CA MET A 1 -8.05 -5.86 29.23
C MET A 1 -6.77 -6.59 28.86
N GLU A 2 -6.91 -7.75 28.21
CA GLU A 2 -5.75 -8.51 27.74
C GLU A 2 -5.06 -7.74 26.63
N LYS A 3 -3.81 -7.33 26.86
CA LYS A 3 -2.90 -6.94 25.78
C LYS A 3 -2.59 -8.19 24.98
N LYS A 4 -3.24 -8.39 23.83
CA LYS A 4 -2.76 -9.34 22.82
C LYS A 4 -1.55 -8.73 22.13
N GLN A 5 -0.39 -8.95 22.75
CA GLN A 5 0.90 -8.59 22.21
C GLN A 5 1.63 -9.90 21.89
N ASP A 6 1.45 -10.39 20.67
CA ASP A 6 2.44 -11.13 19.88
C ASP A 6 1.78 -11.56 18.56
N VAL A 7 1.90 -10.74 17.51
CA VAL A 7 1.64 -11.18 16.14
C VAL A 7 2.98 -11.14 15.41
N LYS A 8 3.86 -12.10 15.71
CA LYS A 8 4.81 -12.54 14.69
C LYS A 8 3.96 -13.12 13.56
N ALA A 9 4.16 -12.66 12.33
CA ALA A 9 3.48 -13.22 11.17
C ALA A 9 3.59 -14.75 11.21
N LYS A 10 2.44 -15.43 11.38
CA LYS A 10 2.42 -16.89 11.48
C LYS A 10 2.79 -17.44 10.10
N LYS A 11 3.87 -18.21 10.01
CA LYS A 11 4.25 -18.90 8.77
C LYS A 11 3.20 -19.98 8.44
N PRO A 12 2.84 -20.21 7.18
CA PRO A 12 1.90 -21.28 6.82
C PRO A 12 2.42 -22.67 7.24
N GLU A 13 1.48 -23.54 7.59
CA GLU A 13 1.74 -24.94 7.91
C GLU A 13 1.72 -25.80 6.64
N TYR A 14 2.38 -26.95 6.71
CA TYR A 14 2.39 -27.90 5.59
C TYR A 14 0.95 -28.33 5.29
N TRP A 15 0.58 -28.28 4.00
CA TRP A 15 -0.78 -28.45 3.45
C TRP A 15 -1.73 -27.25 3.55
N ASP A 16 -1.33 -26.11 4.10
CA ASP A 16 -2.16 -24.91 4.07
C ASP A 16 -2.44 -24.45 2.64
N THR A 17 -3.66 -23.96 2.38
CA THR A 17 -3.95 -23.26 1.13
C THR A 17 -3.59 -21.79 1.28
N VAL A 18 -2.68 -21.31 0.44
CA VAL A 18 -2.22 -19.92 0.42
C VAL A 18 -2.42 -19.28 -0.95
N TYR A 19 -2.48 -17.96 -0.96
CA TYR A 19 -2.59 -17.14 -2.15
C TYR A 19 -1.29 -16.36 -2.36
N TYR A 20 -0.98 -16.06 -3.61
CA TYR A 20 0.20 -15.26 -3.99
C TYR A 20 -0.08 -14.48 -5.27
N ILE A 21 0.72 -13.44 -5.52
CA ILE A 21 0.66 -12.63 -6.73
C ILE A 21 1.74 -13.14 -7.69
N ASP A 22 1.36 -13.55 -8.90
CA ASP A 22 2.33 -13.97 -9.93
C ASP A 22 3.04 -12.78 -10.59
N TYR A 23 4.00 -13.07 -11.46
CA TYR A 23 4.88 -12.07 -12.09
C TYR A 23 4.17 -11.01 -12.96
N ILE A 24 2.91 -11.22 -13.32
CA ILE A 24 2.06 -10.23 -14.03
C ILE A 24 0.96 -9.65 -13.14
N GLY A 25 1.00 -9.90 -11.84
CA GLY A 25 0.04 -9.37 -10.89
C GLY A 25 -1.23 -10.21 -10.72
N ARG A 26 -1.31 -11.44 -11.26
CA ARG A 26 -2.51 -12.28 -11.08
C ARG A 26 -2.46 -13.01 -9.76
N ILE A 27 -3.61 -13.11 -9.10
CA ILE A 27 -3.73 -13.86 -7.86
C ILE A 27 -3.86 -15.34 -8.18
N ARG A 28 -2.96 -16.12 -7.59
CA ARG A 28 -2.91 -17.57 -7.69
C ARG A 28 -3.11 -18.16 -6.32
N LYS A 29 -3.42 -19.46 -6.29
CA LYS A 29 -3.49 -20.24 -5.06
C LYS A 29 -2.59 -21.45 -5.20
N ARG A 30 -1.97 -21.86 -4.10
CA ARG A 30 -1.19 -23.10 -4.02
C ARG A 30 -1.34 -23.74 -2.66
N THR A 31 -0.99 -25.01 -2.60
CA THR A 31 -0.77 -25.68 -1.32
C THR A 31 0.64 -25.39 -0.84
N TRP A 32 0.76 -25.01 0.43
CA TRP A 32 2.04 -24.77 1.08
C TRP A 32 2.70 -26.10 1.40
N ILE A 33 3.83 -26.36 0.75
CA ILE A 33 4.64 -27.57 0.98
C ILE A 33 6.06 -27.22 1.45
N ASN A 34 6.30 -25.96 1.82
CA ASN A 34 7.60 -25.47 2.31
C ASN A 34 8.77 -25.85 1.37
N ASP A 35 8.54 -25.81 0.05
CA ASP A 35 9.58 -25.96 -0.97
C ASP A 35 10.36 -24.64 -1.18
N GLU A 36 11.43 -24.68 -1.97
CA GLU A 36 12.28 -23.51 -2.27
C GLU A 36 11.44 -22.32 -2.78
N TYR A 37 10.57 -22.53 -3.77
CA TYR A 37 9.69 -21.48 -4.29
C TYR A 37 8.75 -20.89 -3.23
N ALA A 38 8.22 -21.72 -2.31
CA ALA A 38 7.38 -21.26 -1.22
C ALA A 38 8.17 -20.40 -0.23
N LEU A 39 9.42 -20.78 0.06
CA LEU A 39 10.33 -20.00 0.91
C LEU A 39 10.67 -18.65 0.27
N ASP A 40 11.02 -18.62 -1.02
CA ASP A 40 11.32 -17.37 -1.75
C ASP A 40 10.12 -16.40 -1.71
N MET A 41 8.91 -16.90 -1.97
CA MET A 41 7.70 -16.09 -1.90
C MET A 41 7.40 -15.60 -0.48
N TRP A 42 7.69 -16.41 0.54
CA TRP A 42 7.52 -16.03 1.93
C TRP A 42 8.49 -14.92 2.33
N GLU A 43 9.77 -15.03 1.95
CA GLU A 43 10.79 -14.01 2.20
C GLU A 43 10.46 -12.69 1.49
N LEU A 44 9.85 -12.75 0.31
CA LEU A 44 9.35 -11.58 -0.41
C LEU A 44 8.09 -10.95 0.21
N GLY A 45 7.42 -11.64 1.15
CA GLY A 45 6.12 -11.22 1.68
C GLY A 45 4.96 -11.40 0.68
N ASN A 46 5.11 -12.30 -0.29
CA ASN A 46 4.14 -12.58 -1.34
C ASN A 46 3.28 -13.82 -1.05
N ILE A 47 2.99 -14.07 0.24
CA ILE A 47 2.16 -15.19 0.70
C ILE A 47 1.04 -14.65 1.59
N PHE A 48 -0.19 -14.97 1.21
CA PHE A 48 -1.41 -14.49 1.86
C PHE A 48 -2.29 -15.68 2.25
N PHE A 49 -2.94 -15.63 3.40
CA PHE A 49 -3.83 -16.71 3.86
C PHE A 49 -5.20 -16.63 3.20
N THR A 50 -5.60 -15.43 2.76
CA THR A 50 -6.87 -15.21 2.08
C THR A 50 -6.68 -14.57 0.71
N LYS A 51 -7.65 -14.81 -0.17
CA LYS A 51 -7.71 -14.11 -1.46
C LYS A 51 -7.86 -12.60 -1.28
N LYS A 52 -8.61 -12.16 -0.27
CA LYS A 52 -8.84 -10.74 0.05
C LYS A 52 -7.54 -10.02 0.41
N GLU A 53 -6.69 -10.63 1.23
CA GLU A 53 -5.36 -10.11 1.55
C GLU A 53 -4.49 -9.96 0.30
N ALA A 54 -4.49 -10.96 -0.60
CA ALA A 54 -3.76 -10.89 -1.86
C ALA A 54 -4.33 -9.82 -2.81
N GLU A 55 -5.66 -9.64 -2.85
CA GLU A 55 -6.33 -8.58 -3.60
C GLU A 55 -5.94 -7.20 -3.06
N PHE A 56 -5.95 -7.03 -1.74
CA PHE A 56 -5.55 -5.79 -1.09
C PHE A 56 -4.09 -5.44 -1.36
N ALA A 57 -3.16 -6.39 -1.18
CA ALA A 57 -1.74 -6.17 -1.46
C ALA A 57 -1.49 -5.83 -2.93
N ARG A 58 -2.22 -6.46 -3.87
CA ARG A 58 -2.13 -6.15 -5.30
C ARG A 58 -2.57 -4.72 -5.59
N GLU A 59 -3.72 -4.30 -5.06
CA GLU A 59 -4.25 -2.95 -5.31
C GLU A 59 -3.43 -1.87 -4.61
N LYS A 60 -2.93 -2.13 -3.40
CA LYS A 60 -1.92 -1.29 -2.74
C LYS A 60 -0.71 -1.05 -3.63
N ARG A 61 -0.12 -2.12 -4.18
CA ARG A 61 1.04 -1.96 -5.07
C ARG A 61 0.72 -1.16 -6.33
N LYS A 62 -0.49 -1.26 -6.86
CA LYS A 62 -0.91 -0.43 -8.00
C LYS A 62 -1.00 1.04 -7.64
N VAL A 63 -1.63 1.37 -6.51
CA VAL A 63 -1.75 2.78 -6.03
C VAL A 63 -0.35 3.38 -5.81
N GLU A 64 0.57 2.64 -5.18
CA GLU A 64 1.96 3.07 -5.03
C GLU A 64 2.63 3.36 -6.38
N VAL A 65 2.51 2.45 -7.35
CA VAL A 65 3.11 2.61 -8.68
C VAL A 65 2.46 3.74 -9.48
N GLU A 66 1.15 3.95 -9.33
CA GLU A 66 0.44 5.08 -9.94
C GLU A 66 0.96 6.42 -9.38
N LEU A 67 1.15 6.52 -8.07
CA LEU A 67 1.76 7.69 -7.42
C LEU A 67 3.21 7.91 -7.86
N GLU A 68 4.03 6.85 -7.86
CA GLU A 68 5.43 6.90 -8.32
C GLU A 68 5.53 7.42 -9.76
N ARG A 69 4.63 6.96 -10.66
CA ARG A 69 4.58 7.40 -12.06
C ARG A 69 4.13 8.84 -12.18
N TYR A 70 3.09 9.22 -11.45
CA TYR A 70 2.59 10.59 -11.43
C TYR A 70 3.69 11.56 -10.99
N ALA A 71 4.35 11.28 -9.86
CA ALA A 71 5.46 12.08 -9.38
C ALA A 71 6.59 12.17 -10.42
N LYS A 72 6.94 11.06 -11.09
CA LYS A 72 7.97 11.05 -12.14
C LYS A 72 7.60 11.90 -13.35
N GLU A 73 6.32 11.93 -13.73
CA GLU A 73 5.83 12.67 -14.89
C GLU A 73 5.70 14.17 -14.61
N HIS A 74 5.25 14.54 -13.40
CA HIS A 74 4.85 15.91 -13.08
C HIS A 74 5.84 16.69 -12.23
N ASN A 75 6.77 16.04 -11.55
CA ASN A 75 7.77 16.76 -10.77
C ASN A 75 8.72 17.57 -11.66
N GLY A 76 9.03 18.78 -11.21
CA GLY A 76 10.10 19.58 -11.76
C GLY A 76 11.49 18.96 -11.55
N PRO A 77 12.54 19.46 -12.21
CA PRO A 77 13.89 18.91 -12.14
C PRO A 77 14.57 19.10 -10.78
N ILE A 78 14.03 19.97 -9.92
CA ILE A 78 14.59 20.32 -8.61
C ILE A 78 13.49 20.10 -7.56
N LEU A 79 13.81 19.29 -6.55
CA LEU A 79 13.03 19.14 -5.33
C LEU A 79 13.62 20.11 -4.31
N GLU A 80 13.15 21.36 -4.29
CA GLU A 80 13.54 22.32 -3.25
C GLU A 80 12.94 21.91 -1.90
N ASP A 81 11.66 21.53 -1.91
CA ASP A 81 10.92 20.94 -0.81
C ASP A 81 10.41 19.55 -1.21
N ASN A 82 10.27 18.64 -0.24
CA ASN A 82 9.71 17.30 -0.45
C ASN A 82 8.30 17.23 0.14
N TYR A 83 7.29 17.30 -0.72
CA TYR A 83 5.89 17.16 -0.32
C TYR A 83 5.45 15.70 -0.43
N CYS A 84 4.67 15.18 0.50
CA CYS A 84 4.11 13.83 0.40
C CYS A 84 2.68 13.77 0.93
N ILE A 85 1.91 12.79 0.45
CA ILE A 85 0.55 12.54 0.95
C ILE A 85 0.64 12.12 2.43
N LEU A 86 -0.15 12.79 3.25
CA LEU A 86 -0.39 12.50 4.66
C LEU A 86 -1.87 12.16 4.85
N TYR A 87 -2.16 11.24 5.75
CA TYR A 87 -3.51 11.07 6.28
C TYR A 87 -3.57 11.68 7.68
N ASP A 88 -4.41 12.69 7.85
CA ASP A 88 -4.72 13.30 9.14
C ASP A 88 -5.82 12.46 9.82
N GLU A 89 -5.44 11.72 10.85
CA GLU A 89 -6.37 10.89 11.64
C GLU A 89 -7.35 11.73 12.48
N ASP A 90 -6.97 12.95 12.88
CA ASP A 90 -7.81 13.82 13.72
C ASP A 90 -8.97 14.43 12.90
N ASN A 91 -8.67 14.85 11.67
CA ASN A 91 -9.65 15.45 10.76
C ASN A 91 -10.23 14.45 9.73
N VAL A 92 -9.72 13.22 9.69
CA VAL A 92 -10.13 12.15 8.77
C VAL A 92 -10.03 12.60 7.31
N GLU A 93 -8.89 13.21 6.95
CA GLU A 93 -8.67 13.77 5.61
C GLU A 93 -7.27 13.51 5.06
N LEU A 94 -7.13 13.59 3.74
CA LEU A 94 -5.82 13.55 3.08
C LEU A 94 -5.28 14.98 2.99
N ASP A 95 -4.06 15.17 3.48
CA ASP A 95 -3.32 16.43 3.39
C ASP A 95 -1.89 16.15 2.87
N TYR A 96 -0.98 17.11 3.04
CA TYR A 96 0.43 16.97 2.73
C TYR A 96 1.30 17.18 3.97
N ASP A 97 2.43 16.46 4.02
CA ASP A 97 3.54 16.80 4.89
C ASP A 97 4.70 17.38 4.07
N VAL A 98 5.57 18.15 4.72
CA VAL A 98 6.76 18.77 4.12
C VAL A 98 8.00 18.27 4.82
N TRP A 99 8.85 17.54 4.10
CA TRP A 99 10.10 17.06 4.65
C TRP A 99 11.30 17.91 4.28
N THR A 100 11.89 18.52 5.30
CA THR A 100 13.16 19.24 5.22
C THR A 100 14.29 18.34 5.72
N GLY A 101 15.30 18.09 4.89
CA GLY A 101 16.55 17.43 5.29
C GLY A 101 16.59 15.90 5.28
N GLY A 102 15.59 15.20 4.73
CA GLY A 102 15.61 13.73 4.62
C GLY A 102 14.59 13.15 3.63
N LYS A 103 14.69 11.85 3.36
CA LYS A 103 13.70 11.06 2.61
C LYS A 103 13.26 9.88 3.47
N ALA A 104 11.96 9.68 3.68
CA ALA A 104 11.49 8.37 4.14
C ALA A 104 11.77 7.30 3.10
N GLN A 105 11.98 6.10 3.61
CA GLN A 105 11.78 4.89 2.87
C GLN A 105 10.30 4.73 2.49
N GLY A 106 10.02 4.55 1.20
CA GLY A 106 8.68 4.22 0.68
C GLY A 106 7.78 5.41 0.37
N THR A 107 8.19 6.64 0.69
CA THR A 107 7.37 7.84 0.41
C THR A 107 7.59 8.35 -1.00
N VAL A 108 6.49 8.51 -1.74
CA VAL A 108 6.47 9.26 -2.99
C VAL A 108 6.53 10.74 -2.67
N VAL A 109 7.51 11.44 -3.25
CA VAL A 109 7.73 12.87 -3.03
C VAL A 109 7.32 13.68 -4.26
N PHE A 110 6.71 14.83 -4.00
CA PHE A 110 6.24 15.80 -4.99
C PHE A 110 7.01 17.11 -4.83
N THR A 111 7.19 17.84 -5.92
CA THR A 111 7.89 19.15 -5.92
C THR A 111 7.03 20.31 -5.42
N SER A 112 5.72 20.11 -5.23
CA SER A 112 4.83 21.14 -4.70
C SER A 112 3.62 20.54 -3.97
N LYS A 113 3.04 21.33 -3.06
CA LYS A 113 1.74 21.06 -2.44
C LYS A 113 0.66 20.77 -3.49
N GLN A 114 0.60 21.55 -4.56
CA GLN A 114 -0.43 21.39 -5.59
C GLN A 114 -0.40 20.00 -6.22
N LEU A 115 0.80 19.49 -6.53
CA LEU A 115 0.95 18.16 -7.11
C LEU A 115 0.49 17.03 -6.18
N VAL A 116 0.53 17.22 -4.86
CA VAL A 116 -0.03 16.25 -3.91
C VAL A 116 -1.54 16.12 -4.12
N PHE A 117 -2.26 17.25 -4.16
CA PHE A 117 -3.71 17.24 -4.37
C PHE A 117 -4.10 16.78 -5.77
N ASP A 118 -3.36 17.19 -6.80
CA ASP A 118 -3.61 16.74 -8.16
C ASP A 118 -3.41 15.22 -8.30
N ALA A 119 -2.41 14.65 -7.62
CA ALA A 119 -2.20 13.21 -7.57
C ALA A 119 -3.32 12.48 -6.82
N ILE A 120 -3.81 13.04 -5.71
CA ILE A 120 -4.96 12.50 -4.96
C ILE A 120 -6.21 12.46 -5.85
N GLU A 121 -6.49 13.53 -6.58
CA GLU A 121 -7.62 13.62 -7.49
C GLU A 121 -7.47 12.62 -8.65
N ALA A 122 -6.31 12.58 -9.30
CA ALA A 122 -6.07 11.73 -10.46
C ALA A 122 -6.15 10.22 -10.16
N ILE A 123 -5.70 9.80 -8.97
CA ILE A 123 -5.64 8.39 -8.57
C ILE A 123 -6.91 7.95 -7.83
N GLY A 124 -7.55 8.90 -7.14
CA GLY A 124 -8.77 8.73 -6.37
C GLY A 124 -8.50 8.67 -4.87
N LYS A 125 -9.08 9.64 -4.14
CA LYS A 125 -9.01 9.76 -2.68
C LYS A 125 -9.33 8.45 -1.96
N ASP A 126 -10.45 7.81 -2.30
CA ASP A 126 -10.91 6.60 -1.60
C ASP A 126 -9.96 5.42 -1.80
N ARG A 127 -9.32 5.32 -2.97
CA ARG A 127 -8.32 4.28 -3.24
C ARG A 127 -7.06 4.50 -2.41
N ILE A 128 -6.61 5.75 -2.30
CA ILE A 128 -5.44 6.13 -1.49
C ILE A 128 -5.71 5.84 -0.01
N LEU A 129 -6.84 6.30 0.52
CA LEU A 129 -7.27 6.04 1.90
C LEU A 129 -7.32 4.54 2.19
N LYS A 130 -8.03 3.78 1.35
CA LYS A 130 -8.20 2.34 1.54
C LYS A 130 -6.89 1.57 1.48
N TYR A 131 -6.06 1.82 0.47
CA TYR A 131 -4.92 0.94 0.21
C TYR A 131 -3.59 1.39 0.82
N LEU A 132 -3.41 2.68 1.09
CA LEU A 132 -2.19 3.17 1.75
C LEU A 132 -2.37 3.36 3.25
N PHE A 133 -3.56 3.75 3.69
CA PHE A 133 -3.84 4.09 5.09
C PHE A 133 -4.80 3.11 5.78
N ASP A 134 -5.30 2.08 5.09
CA ASP A 134 -6.24 1.08 5.63
C ASP A 134 -7.54 1.71 6.16
N VAL A 135 -7.97 2.81 5.54
CA VAL A 135 -9.20 3.53 5.90
C VAL A 135 -10.32 3.15 4.93
N ASP A 136 -11.31 2.42 5.42
CA ASP A 136 -12.50 2.07 4.64
C ASP A 136 -13.45 3.27 4.53
N CYS A 137 -13.64 3.77 3.30
CA CYS A 137 -14.69 4.71 2.96
C CYS A 137 -15.94 3.90 2.57
N GLU A 138 -16.70 3.39 3.55
CA GLU A 138 -18.03 2.86 3.23
C GLU A 138 -18.91 4.04 2.78
N GLU A 139 -19.52 3.93 1.61
CA GLU A 139 -20.62 4.82 1.22
C GLU A 139 -21.70 4.67 2.29
N GLU A 140 -22.01 5.74 3.04
CA GLU A 140 -23.29 5.82 3.73
C GLU A 140 -24.39 5.73 2.67
N THR A 141 -24.85 4.51 2.41
CA THR A 141 -26.10 4.29 1.70
C THR A 141 -27.20 4.80 2.61
N ASN A 142 -27.54 6.08 2.44
CA ASN A 142 -28.73 6.68 3.01
C ASN A 142 -29.95 6.02 2.33
N ASP A 143 -30.49 4.99 2.96
CA ASP A 143 -31.85 4.48 2.74
C ASP A 143 -32.90 5.38 3.43
#